data_AF-A0A952R0R5-F1
#
_entry.id   AF-A0A952R0R5-F1
#
_cell.length_a   1.000
_cell.length_b   1.000
_cell.length_c   1.000
_cell.angle_alpha   90.00
_cell.angle_beta   90.00
_cell.angle_gamma   90.00
#
_symmetry.space_group_name_H-M   'P 1'
#
loop_
_entity.id
_entity.type
_entity.pdbx_description
1 polymer ?
#
loop_
_entity_poly.entity_id
_entity_poly.type
_entity_poly.pdbx_seq_one_letter_code
_entity_poly.pdbx_strand_id
1 'polypeptide(L)'
;MHETSDLERGVSLRAPFSGLRWRLGLGVLASLFLFTASAAAAGDARALELTVTTRSGEILVSATLPADGTWHIEWIHSVAQVRIIDVYAYREGKIYITDQYTPYLDIAGLGAFAGRGSVVQLADGSYHLSRIDFPLHGNSHDLIIGSALAPSVLVIGDRRFELSETHPATHARIEVRQL
;
A
#
# COMPACT_ATOMS: atom_id res chain seq x y z
N MET A 1 24.00 -75.61 -7.46
CA MET A 1 24.84 -75.33 -6.29
C MET A 1 23.92 -74.60 -5.31
N HIS A 2 23.09 -75.35 -4.57
CA HIS A 2 23.36 -75.80 -3.20
C HIS A 2 23.69 -74.62 -2.27
N GLU A 3 23.08 -74.40 -1.11
CA GLU A 3 22.04 -75.10 -0.34
C GLU A 3 21.80 -74.26 0.95
N THR A 4 20.55 -74.27 1.47
CA THR A 4 20.11 -74.24 2.90
C THR A 4 20.43 -73.04 3.81
N SER A 5 19.42 -72.45 4.50
CA SER A 5 18.68 -72.90 5.72
C SER A 5 19.43 -72.45 6.99
N ASP A 6 18.84 -72.07 8.12
CA ASP A 6 17.60 -72.40 8.83
C ASP A 6 17.16 -71.13 9.62
N LEU A 7 15.90 -70.77 9.79
CA LEU A 7 14.77 -71.43 10.44
C LEU A 7 14.87 -71.58 11.98
N GLU A 8 13.84 -71.06 12.64
CA GLU A 8 13.26 -71.52 13.91
C GLU A 8 13.99 -71.07 15.20
N ARG A 9 13.38 -70.83 16.36
CA ARG A 9 12.10 -71.25 16.94
C ARG A 9 11.91 -70.37 18.20
N GLY A 10 10.71 -69.96 18.57
CA GLY A 10 10.12 -70.58 19.76
C GLY A 10 9.09 -69.68 20.45
N VAL A 11 7.93 -70.28 20.68
CA VAL A 11 6.70 -69.76 21.28
C VAL A 11 6.67 -70.05 22.79
N SER A 12 5.89 -69.24 23.51
CA SER A 12 5.24 -69.48 24.82
C SER A 12 6.06 -69.26 26.09
N LEU A 13 5.49 -68.49 27.02
CA LEU A 13 4.92 -69.04 28.26
C LEU A 13 3.93 -68.03 28.88
N ARG A 14 2.80 -68.55 29.35
CA ARG A 14 1.68 -67.83 29.97
C ARG A 14 1.84 -67.76 31.51
N ALA A 15 1.41 -66.59 32.04
CA ALA A 15 0.60 -66.38 33.26
C ALA A 15 1.26 -66.56 34.65
N PRO A 16 0.57 -66.26 35.76
CA PRO A 16 -0.08 -64.97 36.13
C PRO A 16 0.25 -64.59 37.60
N PHE A 17 0.31 -63.32 38.00
CA PHE A 17 0.01 -62.98 39.41
C PHE A 17 -0.67 -61.62 39.57
N SER A 18 -1.82 -61.73 40.21
CA SER A 18 -2.76 -60.75 40.71
C SER A 18 -2.18 -59.81 41.77
N GLY A 19 -2.49 -58.52 41.65
CA GLY A 19 -2.30 -57.51 42.69
C GLY A 19 -3.27 -56.36 42.50
N LEU A 20 -4.46 -56.50 43.09
CA LEU A 20 -5.51 -55.49 43.17
C LEU A 20 -5.06 -54.32 44.07
N ARG A 21 -5.27 -53.07 43.64
CA ARG A 21 -5.81 -52.01 44.51
C ARG A 21 -6.21 -50.74 43.75
N TRP A 22 -7.42 -50.30 44.07
CA TRP A 22 -8.16 -49.22 43.44
C TRP A 22 -7.53 -47.85 43.69
N ARG A 23 -7.69 -46.93 42.73
CA ARG A 23 -8.05 -45.53 43.03
C ARG A 23 -8.63 -44.83 41.82
N LEU A 24 -9.88 -44.41 42.01
CA LEU A 24 -10.65 -43.50 41.18
C LEU A 24 -9.86 -42.20 40.95
N GLY A 25 -9.91 -41.69 39.72
CA GLY A 25 -9.44 -40.37 39.37
C GLY A 25 -10.13 -39.92 38.08
N LEU A 26 -11.28 -39.27 38.24
CA LEU A 26 -11.94 -38.50 37.18
C LEU A 26 -10.94 -37.52 36.58
N GLY A 27 -10.91 -37.45 35.25
CA GLY A 27 -10.15 -36.45 34.51
C GLY A 27 -10.77 -36.21 33.14
N VAL A 28 -11.97 -35.64 33.12
CA VAL A 28 -12.57 -35.07 31.91
C VAL A 28 -11.70 -33.89 31.48
N LEU A 29 -10.88 -34.06 30.44
CA LEU A 29 -10.24 -32.94 29.74
C LEU A 29 -11.04 -32.69 28.46
N ALA A 30 -12.11 -31.92 28.63
CA ALA A 30 -12.79 -31.28 27.52
C ALA A 30 -11.88 -30.16 27.00
N SER A 31 -11.26 -30.39 25.85
CA SER A 31 -10.47 -29.38 25.14
C SER A 31 -11.39 -28.27 24.63
N LEU A 32 -11.47 -27.18 25.38
CA LEU A 32 -12.15 -25.95 24.97
C LEU A 32 -11.30 -25.29 23.86
N PHE A 33 -11.68 -25.48 22.60
CA PHE A 33 -11.19 -24.67 21.49
C PHE A 33 -11.76 -23.26 21.64
N LEU A 34 -11.00 -22.38 22.33
CA LEU A 34 -11.25 -20.95 22.32
C LEU A 34 -10.91 -20.43 20.92
N PHE A 35 -11.90 -20.39 20.03
CA PHE A 35 -11.88 -19.56 18.84
C PHE A 35 -11.89 -18.10 19.31
N THR A 36 -10.71 -17.52 19.52
CA THR A 36 -10.59 -16.07 19.64
C THR A 36 -10.87 -15.47 18.27
N ALA A 37 -12.13 -15.13 18.03
CA ALA A 37 -12.50 -14.27 16.92
C ALA A 37 -11.75 -12.95 17.12
N SER A 38 -10.68 -12.77 16.35
CA SER A 38 -10.00 -11.49 16.26
C SER A 38 -10.99 -10.54 15.60
N ALA A 39 -11.75 -9.80 16.42
CA ALA A 39 -12.48 -8.64 15.97
C ALA A 39 -11.42 -7.68 15.45
N ALA A 40 -11.21 -7.66 14.13
CA ALA A 40 -10.54 -6.55 13.49
C ALA A 40 -11.33 -5.32 13.92
N ALA A 41 -10.72 -4.52 14.79
CA ALA A 41 -11.22 -3.19 15.07
C ALA A 41 -11.21 -2.49 13.71
N ALA A 42 -12.37 -2.43 13.06
CA ALA A 42 -12.66 -1.40 12.10
C ALA A 42 -12.59 -0.11 12.90
N GLY A 43 -11.37 0.39 13.10
CA GLY A 43 -11.14 1.72 13.61
C GLY A 43 -11.95 2.64 12.74
N ASP A 44 -12.71 3.52 13.38
CA ASP A 44 -13.54 4.53 12.74
C ASP A 44 -12.64 5.35 11.80
N ALA A 45 -12.55 4.88 10.55
CA ALA A 45 -11.65 5.42 9.55
C ALA A 45 -12.29 6.73 9.12
N ARG A 46 -11.98 7.79 9.86
CA ARG A 46 -12.43 9.14 9.58
C ARG A 46 -12.14 9.45 8.13
N ALA A 47 -13.18 9.92 7.43
CA ALA A 47 -13.06 10.32 6.05
C ALA A 47 -11.95 11.38 5.93
N LEU A 48 -11.13 11.25 4.88
CA LEU A 48 -10.08 12.20 4.59
C LEU A 48 -10.59 13.19 3.54
N GLU A 49 -10.35 14.47 3.75
CA GLU A 49 -10.62 15.51 2.77
C GLU A 49 -9.32 16.09 2.23
N LEU A 50 -9.21 16.13 0.90
CA LEU A 50 -8.16 16.84 0.18
C LEU A 50 -8.70 18.20 -0.25
N THR A 51 -7.93 19.25 0.03
CA THR A 51 -8.21 20.61 -0.43
C THR A 51 -7.06 21.12 -1.30
N VAL A 52 -7.41 21.77 -2.41
CA VAL A 52 -6.48 22.56 -3.23
C VAL A 52 -6.80 24.03 -3.04
N THR A 53 -5.84 24.80 -2.54
CA THR A 53 -6.03 26.21 -2.20
C THR A 53 -4.98 27.07 -2.92
N THR A 54 -5.38 28.15 -3.57
CA THR A 54 -4.45 29.11 -4.16
C THR A 54 -3.72 29.90 -3.07
N ARG A 55 -2.65 30.61 -3.44
CA ARG A 55 -1.96 31.52 -2.51
C ARG A 55 -2.89 32.62 -1.94
N SER A 56 -3.91 33.05 -2.67
CA SER A 56 -4.89 34.05 -2.20
C SER A 56 -5.92 33.47 -1.22
N GLY A 57 -5.92 32.16 -0.99
CA GLY A 57 -6.88 31.48 -0.10
C GLY A 57 -8.14 30.98 -0.81
N GLU A 58 -8.20 31.08 -2.14
CA GLU A 58 -9.32 30.52 -2.91
C GLU A 58 -9.23 28.99 -2.94
N ILE A 59 -10.33 28.32 -2.58
CA ILE A 59 -10.41 26.86 -2.65
C ILE A 59 -10.83 26.45 -4.05
N LEU A 60 -9.94 25.76 -4.76
CA LEU A 60 -10.19 25.25 -6.11
C LEU A 60 -10.89 23.90 -6.08
N VAL A 61 -10.51 23.05 -5.12
CA VAL A 61 -11.04 21.71 -4.95
C VAL A 61 -11.20 21.43 -3.46
N SER A 62 -12.34 20.87 -3.08
CA SER A 62 -12.54 20.18 -1.79
C SER A 62 -13.21 18.85 -2.08
N ALA A 63 -12.55 17.76 -1.74
CA ALA A 63 -13.03 16.42 -2.09
C ALA A 63 -12.62 15.39 -1.04
N THR A 64 -13.55 14.50 -0.71
CA THR A 64 -13.23 13.30 0.08
C THR A 64 -12.33 12.38 -0.73
N LEU A 65 -11.24 11.92 -0.13
CA LEU A 65 -10.35 10.91 -0.71
C LEU A 65 -11.01 9.53 -0.66
N PRO A 66 -10.60 8.60 -1.55
CA PRO A 66 -10.94 7.19 -1.43
C PRO A 66 -10.46 6.61 -0.08
N ALA A 67 -11.02 5.45 0.29
CA ALA A 67 -10.70 4.80 1.57
C ALA A 67 -9.22 4.41 1.73
N ASP A 68 -8.50 4.22 0.62
CA ASP A 68 -7.06 3.97 0.61
C ASP A 68 -6.21 5.25 0.76
N GLY A 69 -6.83 6.43 0.79
CA GLY A 69 -6.18 7.72 0.98
C GLY A 69 -5.32 8.14 -0.21
N THR A 70 -5.53 7.58 -1.40
CA THR A 70 -4.71 7.84 -2.59
C THR A 70 -5.30 8.88 -3.54
N TRP A 71 -4.43 9.59 -4.25
CA TRP A 71 -4.77 10.46 -5.39
C TRP A 71 -3.55 10.58 -6.30
N HIS A 72 -3.75 11.14 -7.51
CA HIS A 72 -2.62 11.43 -8.40
C HIS A 72 -2.76 12.77 -9.10
N ILE A 73 -1.62 13.30 -9.55
CA ILE A 73 -1.54 14.49 -10.39
C ILE A 73 -0.95 14.07 -11.72
N GLU A 74 -1.67 14.34 -12.79
CA GLU A 74 -1.18 14.23 -14.17
C GLU A 74 -0.67 15.60 -14.59
N TRP A 75 0.55 15.70 -15.09
CA TRP A 75 1.10 16.96 -15.56
C TRP A 75 1.96 16.79 -16.80
N ILE A 76 2.00 17.82 -17.63
CA ILE A 76 2.87 17.85 -18.81
C ILE A 76 4.19 18.52 -18.47
N HIS A 77 5.30 17.83 -18.72
CA HIS A 77 6.63 18.40 -18.58
C HIS A 77 6.84 19.48 -19.63
N SER A 78 6.90 20.76 -19.23
CA SER A 78 6.89 21.90 -20.16
C SER A 78 7.99 21.87 -21.24
N VAL A 79 9.18 21.34 -20.93
CA VAL A 79 10.28 21.23 -21.91
C VAL A 79 10.11 20.01 -22.82
N ALA A 80 10.02 18.81 -22.24
CA ALA A 80 9.92 17.55 -22.99
C ALA A 80 8.54 17.29 -23.62
N GLN A 81 7.52 18.06 -23.24
CA GLN A 81 6.14 17.94 -23.72
C GLN A 81 5.57 16.53 -23.58
N VAL A 82 5.83 15.91 -22.42
CA VAL A 82 5.36 14.57 -22.09
C VAL A 82 4.56 14.55 -20.81
N ARG A 83 3.59 13.64 -20.73
CA ARG A 83 2.78 13.43 -19.53
C ARG A 83 3.55 12.62 -18.48
N ILE A 84 3.47 13.09 -17.24
CA ILE A 84 3.97 12.45 -16.03
C ILE A 84 2.81 12.31 -15.06
N ILE A 85 2.82 11.23 -14.28
CA ILE A 85 1.82 10.97 -13.25
C ILE A 85 2.54 10.77 -11.92
N ASP A 86 2.25 11.63 -10.95
CA ASP A 86 2.71 11.48 -9.58
C ASP A 86 1.58 10.94 -8.71
N VAL A 87 1.81 9.82 -8.03
CA VAL A 87 0.84 9.18 -7.14
C VAL A 87 1.21 9.49 -5.68
N TYR A 88 0.20 9.86 -4.93
CA TYR A 88 0.33 10.23 -3.53
C TYR A 88 -0.58 9.36 -2.67
N ALA A 89 -0.16 9.18 -1.42
CA ALA A 89 -0.96 8.53 -0.39
C ALA A 89 -0.89 9.30 0.92
N TYR A 90 -2.03 9.43 1.61
CA TYR A 90 -2.07 9.89 2.98
C TYR A 90 -2.13 8.68 3.92
N ARG A 91 -1.07 8.47 4.71
CA ARG A 91 -1.01 7.40 5.71
C ARG A 91 -0.37 7.91 6.99
N GLU A 92 -0.90 7.49 8.13
CA GLU A 92 -0.36 7.84 9.45
C GLU A 92 -0.17 9.36 9.67
N GLY A 93 -1.11 10.15 9.16
CA GLY A 93 -1.08 11.61 9.31
C GLY A 93 -0.14 12.33 8.33
N LYS A 94 0.48 11.61 7.39
CA LYS A 94 1.49 12.15 6.47
C LYS A 94 1.14 11.88 5.01
N ILE A 95 1.41 12.87 4.16
CA ILE A 95 1.39 12.74 2.70
C ILE A 95 2.73 12.17 2.25
N TYR A 96 2.67 11.15 1.40
CA TYR A 96 3.81 10.56 0.73
C TYR A 96 3.61 10.67 -0.78
N ILE A 97 4.71 10.87 -1.50
CA ILE A 97 4.78 10.43 -2.90
C ILE A 97 5.16 8.94 -2.90
N THR A 98 4.37 8.10 -3.54
CA THR A 98 4.54 6.64 -3.51
C THR A 98 5.06 6.11 -4.83
N ASP A 99 4.54 6.63 -5.93
CA ASP A 99 4.80 6.15 -7.27
C ASP A 99 4.87 7.30 -8.27
N GLN A 100 5.56 7.07 -9.38
CA GLN A 100 5.61 7.96 -10.51
C GLN A 100 5.65 7.17 -11.82
N TYR A 101 4.89 7.64 -12.81
CA TYR A 101 4.88 7.10 -14.17
C TYR A 101 5.38 8.15 -15.15
N THR A 102 6.29 7.75 -16.04
CA THR A 102 7.00 8.66 -16.94
C THR A 102 7.42 7.93 -18.23
N PRO A 103 7.39 8.56 -19.41
CA PRO A 103 7.87 7.90 -20.63
C PRO A 103 9.40 7.79 -20.71
N TYR A 104 10.14 8.60 -19.97
CA TYR A 104 11.59 8.66 -20.07
C TYR A 104 12.24 8.78 -18.68
N LEU A 105 13.36 8.09 -18.47
CA LEU A 105 14.22 8.32 -17.32
C LEU A 105 14.83 9.73 -17.39
N ASP A 106 15.12 10.30 -16.22
CA ASP A 106 15.76 11.62 -16.04
C ASP A 106 14.98 12.86 -16.53
N ILE A 107 13.81 12.71 -17.14
CA ILE A 107 12.89 13.81 -17.44
C ILE A 107 12.01 14.02 -16.20
N ALA A 108 12.06 15.22 -15.59
CA ALA A 108 11.45 15.59 -14.29
C ALA A 108 12.24 15.29 -13.00
N GLY A 109 13.57 15.22 -13.03
CA GLY A 109 14.36 14.96 -11.82
C GLY A 109 14.28 13.49 -11.36
N LEU A 110 13.94 12.61 -12.30
CA LEU A 110 13.91 11.16 -12.25
C LEU A 110 15.28 10.50 -12.36
N GLY A 111 16.32 11.17 -11.86
CA GLY A 111 17.54 10.44 -11.56
C GLY A 111 17.17 9.31 -10.60
N ALA A 112 17.48 8.08 -10.99
CA ALA A 112 17.56 6.96 -10.05
C ALA A 112 18.72 7.23 -9.09
N PHE A 113 18.54 8.17 -8.17
CA PHE A 113 19.47 8.39 -7.08
C PHE A 113 19.25 7.25 -6.08
N ALA A 114 20.34 6.68 -5.58
CA ALA A 114 20.29 5.59 -4.62
C ALA A 114 19.31 5.93 -3.46
N GLY A 115 18.33 5.05 -3.23
CA GLY A 115 17.35 5.20 -2.14
C GLY A 115 16.00 5.82 -2.51
N ARG A 116 15.74 6.17 -3.79
CA ARG A 116 14.47 6.78 -4.24
C ARG A 116 13.37 5.78 -4.66
N GLY A 117 13.56 4.48 -4.42
CA GLY A 117 12.57 3.44 -4.73
C GLY A 117 13.08 2.42 -5.75
N SER A 118 12.17 1.85 -6.56
CA SER A 118 12.46 0.85 -7.59
C SER A 118 11.89 1.22 -8.94
N VAL A 119 12.76 1.17 -9.94
CA VAL A 119 12.43 1.49 -11.33
C VAL A 119 12.21 0.20 -12.11
N VAL A 120 11.09 0.12 -12.82
CA VAL A 120 10.83 -0.91 -13.83
C VAL A 120 10.41 -0.25 -15.13
N GLN A 121 10.82 -0.83 -16.26
CA GLN A 121 10.29 -0.45 -17.56
C GLN A 121 9.00 -1.24 -17.80
N LEU A 122 7.95 -0.54 -18.24
CA LEU A 122 6.65 -1.09 -18.60
C LEU A 122 6.67 -1.62 -20.04
N ALA A 123 5.65 -2.41 -20.40
CA ALA A 123 5.56 -3.07 -21.70
C ALA A 123 5.49 -2.08 -22.89
N ASP A 124 4.99 -0.87 -22.67
CA ASP A 124 4.90 0.21 -23.66
C ASP A 124 6.20 1.03 -23.77
N GLY A 125 7.25 0.64 -23.03
CA GLY A 125 8.55 1.31 -23.00
C GLY A 125 8.65 2.45 -21.98
N SER A 126 7.55 2.85 -21.35
CA SER A 126 7.55 3.84 -20.26
C SER A 126 8.13 3.25 -18.97
N TYR A 127 8.28 4.06 -17.94
CA TYR A 127 8.88 3.67 -16.66
C TYR A 127 7.90 3.91 -15.51
N HIS A 128 7.91 2.98 -14.58
CA HIS A 128 7.26 3.08 -13.28
C HIS A 128 8.33 3.09 -12.20
N LEU A 129 8.40 4.19 -11.47
CA LEU A 129 9.15 4.30 -10.24
C LEU A 129 8.18 4.07 -9.08
N SER A 130 8.40 3.00 -8.32
CA SER A 130 7.56 2.59 -7.19
C SER A 130 8.33 2.63 -5.88
N ARG A 131 7.62 2.55 -4.75
CA ARG A 131 8.22 2.52 -3.40
C ARG A 131 9.13 3.72 -3.16
N ILE A 132 8.72 4.88 -3.67
CA ILE A 132 9.41 6.15 -3.42
C ILE A 132 9.29 6.45 -1.92
N ASP A 133 8.06 6.33 -1.40
CA ASP A 133 7.71 6.42 0.01
C ASP A 133 8.33 7.62 0.75
N PHE A 134 8.51 8.73 0.03
CA PHE A 134 9.06 9.95 0.59
C PHE A 134 7.96 10.83 1.16
N PRO A 135 8.03 11.17 2.47
CA PRO A 135 7.07 12.08 3.05
C PRO A 135 7.27 13.49 2.49
N LEU A 136 6.18 14.18 2.19
CA LEU A 136 6.24 15.59 1.81
C LEU A 136 6.61 16.47 3.01
N HIS A 137 7.51 17.41 2.77
CA HIS A 137 7.86 18.43 3.75
C HIS A 137 6.63 19.27 4.11
N GLY A 138 6.45 19.57 5.40
CA GLY A 138 5.31 20.35 5.87
C GLY A 138 3.94 19.66 5.74
N ASN A 139 3.92 18.39 5.31
CA ASN A 139 2.70 17.63 5.08
C ASN A 139 1.74 18.26 4.07
N SER A 140 2.30 18.99 3.09
CA SER A 140 1.56 19.65 2.03
C SER A 140 2.31 19.53 0.71
N HIS A 141 1.59 19.63 -0.40
CA HIS A 141 2.19 19.73 -1.73
C HIS A 141 2.02 21.15 -2.26
N ASP A 142 3.09 21.93 -2.25
CA ASP A 142 3.15 23.20 -2.94
C ASP A 142 3.46 22.97 -4.42
N LEU A 143 2.58 23.44 -5.31
CA LEU A 143 2.72 23.28 -6.75
C LEU A 143 2.43 24.58 -7.51
N ILE A 144 2.88 24.62 -8.76
CA ILE A 144 2.41 25.59 -9.75
C ILE A 144 1.50 24.81 -10.69
N ILE A 145 0.23 25.20 -10.76
CA ILE A 145 -0.73 24.63 -11.72
C ILE A 145 -0.20 24.88 -13.13
N GLY A 146 -0.20 23.83 -13.94
CA GLY A 146 0.24 23.86 -15.33
C GLY A 146 -0.39 24.99 -16.15
N SER A 147 0.30 25.42 -17.21
CA SER A 147 -0.25 26.36 -18.18
C SER A 147 -1.13 25.64 -19.20
N ALA A 148 -1.78 26.38 -20.10
CA ALA A 148 -2.51 25.78 -21.23
C ALA A 148 -1.62 24.91 -22.14
N LEU A 149 -0.32 25.22 -22.24
CA LEU A 149 0.65 24.44 -23.03
C LEU A 149 1.27 23.27 -22.26
N ALA A 150 1.07 23.22 -20.94
CA ALA A 150 1.60 22.19 -20.08
C ALA A 150 0.62 21.93 -18.93
N PRO A 151 -0.59 21.40 -19.21
CA PRO A 151 -1.67 21.35 -18.24
C PRO A 151 -1.40 20.39 -17.08
N SER A 152 -2.08 20.63 -15.97
CA SER A 152 -2.11 19.77 -14.79
C SER A 152 -3.54 19.38 -14.44
N VAL A 153 -3.73 18.11 -14.11
CA VAL A 153 -5.00 17.52 -13.72
C VAL A 153 -4.84 16.83 -12.38
N LEU A 154 -5.72 17.15 -11.43
CA LEU A 154 -5.83 16.39 -10.18
C LEU A 154 -6.86 15.28 -10.37
N VAL A 155 -6.55 14.07 -9.92
CA VAL A 155 -7.44 12.92 -10.00
C VAL A 155 -7.62 12.28 -8.63
N ILE A 156 -8.87 12.12 -8.22
CA ILE A 156 -9.26 11.55 -6.93
C ILE A 156 -10.34 10.48 -7.18
N GLY A 157 -9.98 9.21 -7.06
CA GLY A 157 -10.82 8.10 -7.54
C GLY A 157 -11.19 8.32 -9.02
N ASP A 158 -12.48 8.30 -9.33
CA ASP A 158 -12.97 8.51 -10.71
C ASP A 158 -13.13 9.99 -11.10
N ARG A 159 -12.86 10.93 -10.17
CA ARG A 159 -13.07 12.36 -10.39
C ARG A 159 -11.81 13.01 -10.93
N ARG A 160 -11.95 13.81 -11.99
CA ARG A 160 -10.88 14.62 -12.59
C ARG A 160 -11.16 16.10 -12.41
N PHE A 161 -10.13 16.88 -12.07
CA PHE A 161 -10.19 18.32 -11.95
C PHE A 161 -9.13 18.94 -12.86
N GLU A 162 -9.59 19.55 -13.96
CA GLU A 162 -8.75 20.21 -14.97
C GLU A 162 -8.28 21.58 -14.45
N LEU A 163 -7.30 21.57 -13.53
CA LEU A 163 -6.86 22.75 -12.79
C LEU A 163 -6.37 23.87 -13.72
N SER A 164 -5.68 23.51 -14.80
CA SER A 164 -5.11 24.47 -15.76
C SER A 164 -6.16 25.18 -16.62
N GLU A 165 -7.36 24.65 -16.77
CA GLU A 165 -8.43 25.32 -17.53
C GLU A 165 -8.98 26.53 -16.77
N THR A 166 -8.94 26.48 -15.43
CA THR A 166 -9.52 27.53 -14.57
C THR A 166 -8.45 28.43 -13.96
N HIS A 167 -7.29 27.89 -13.60
CA HIS A 167 -6.24 28.59 -12.86
C HIS A 167 -4.84 28.32 -13.44
N PRO A 168 -4.60 28.59 -14.74
CA PRO A 168 -3.30 28.32 -15.36
C PRO A 168 -2.18 29.10 -14.68
N ALA A 169 -0.99 28.49 -14.59
CA ALA A 169 0.22 29.11 -14.03
C ALA A 169 0.07 29.68 -12.61
N THR A 170 -0.88 29.15 -11.83
CA THR A 170 -1.20 29.65 -10.49
C THR A 170 -0.52 28.82 -9.42
N HIS A 171 0.07 29.47 -8.41
CA HIS A 171 0.57 28.78 -7.22
C HIS A 171 -0.59 28.27 -6.37
N ALA A 172 -0.56 26.98 -6.06
CA ALA A 172 -1.53 26.31 -5.20
C ALA A 172 -0.83 25.41 -4.19
N ARG A 173 -1.59 25.03 -3.18
CA ARG A 173 -1.18 24.09 -2.14
C ARG A 173 -2.24 23.00 -2.01
N ILE A 174 -1.79 21.76 -1.88
CA ILE A 174 -2.63 20.61 -1.53
C ILE A 174 -2.39 20.24 -0.07
N GLU A 175 -3.47 20.10 0.68
CA GLU A 175 -3.48 19.64 2.07
C GLU A 175 -4.52 18.53 2.24
N VAL A 176 -4.29 17.65 3.21
CA VAL A 176 -5.22 16.59 3.59
C VAL A 176 -5.54 16.70 5.07
N ARG A 177 -6.83 16.63 5.42
CA ARG A 177 -7.32 16.63 6.80
C ARG A 177 -8.28 15.48 7.06
N GLN A 178 -8.31 15.02 8.31
CA GLN A 178 -9.34 14.10 8.80
C GLN A 178 -10.61 14.89 9.15
N LEU A 179 -11.77 14.35 8.75
CA LEU A 179 -13.10 14.87 9.08
C LEU A 179 -13.64 14.32 10.40
#